data_AF-A0A9D2SYG5-F1
#
_entry.id   AF-A0A9D2SYG5-F1
#
_cell.length_a   1.000
_cell.length_b   1.000
_cell.length_c   1.000
_cell.angle_alpha   90.00
_cell.angle_beta   90.00
_cell.angle_gamma   90.00
#
_symmetry.space_group_name_H-M   'P 1'
#
loop_
_entity.id
_entity.type
_entity.pdbx_description
1 polymer ?
#
loop_
_entity_poly.entity_id
_entity_poly.type
_entity_poly.pdbx_seq_one_letter_code
_entity_poly.pdbx_strand_id
1 'polypeptide(L)'
;MSKIIGIDLGTTNSCVAVMEGGEPVVIANAEGNRTTPSVVAFSKDGERMVGQVAKRQAITNPDRTIMSIKRKMGTAEKVTIDGKAYTPQEISAMILQKLKADAEAYLGQTVTEAVITVPAYFNDAQRQA
;
A
#
# COMPACT_ATOMS: atom_id res chain seq x y z
N MET A 1 -16.72 18.55 1.65
CA MET A 1 -15.24 18.44 1.65
C MET A 1 -14.93 16.96 1.84
N SER A 2 -14.14 16.34 0.98
CA SER A 2 -13.73 14.93 1.15
C SER A 2 -13.01 14.77 2.48
N LYS A 3 -13.26 13.66 3.20
CA LYS A 3 -12.48 13.37 4.42
C LYS A 3 -11.03 13.11 4.02
N ILE A 4 -10.09 13.67 4.78
CA ILE A 4 -8.66 13.34 4.70
C ILE A 4 -8.43 12.05 5.51
N ILE A 5 -7.74 11.08 4.93
CA ILE A 5 -7.37 9.83 5.61
C ILE A 5 -5.92 9.86 6.08
N GLY A 6 -5.64 9.18 7.19
CA GLY A 6 -4.28 8.90 7.65
C GLY A 6 -3.85 7.51 7.19
N ILE A 7 -2.71 7.41 6.51
CA ILE A 7 -2.15 6.15 6.05
C ILE A 7 -0.81 5.91 6.73
N ASP A 8 -0.73 4.82 7.49
CA ASP A 8 0.56 4.26 7.87
C ASP A 8 1.03 3.32 6.76
N LEU A 9 2.01 3.75 5.96
CA LEU A 9 2.59 2.93 4.90
C LEU A 9 3.78 2.16 5.45
N GLY A 10 3.62 1.03 6.11
CA GLY A 10 4.77 0.32 6.69
C GLY A 10 5.51 -0.57 5.70
N THR A 11 6.72 -1.00 6.07
CA THR A 11 7.52 -1.95 5.28
C THR A 11 6.86 -3.33 5.16
N THR A 12 6.21 -3.78 6.23
CA THR A 12 5.61 -5.12 6.32
C THR A 12 4.09 -5.08 6.26
N ASN A 13 3.47 -4.14 6.98
CA ASN A 13 2.03 -3.94 7.02
C ASN A 13 1.75 -2.46 6.87
N SER A 14 0.58 -2.15 6.33
CA SER A 14 0.05 -0.80 6.24
C SER A 14 -1.32 -0.73 6.92
N CYS A 15 -1.71 0.47 7.31
CA CYS A 15 -2.97 0.74 8.02
C CYS A 15 -3.57 2.04 7.49
N VAL A 16 -4.90 2.16 7.54
CA VAL A 16 -5.62 3.38 7.17
C VAL A 16 -6.62 3.75 8.27
N ALA A 17 -6.68 5.03 8.59
CA ALA A 17 -7.55 5.60 9.60
C ALA A 17 -8.20 6.89 9.11
N VAL A 18 -9.29 7.28 9.74
CA VAL A 18 -10.03 8.51 9.47
C VAL A 18 -10.47 9.15 10.78
N MET A 19 -10.68 10.47 10.77
CA MET A 19 -11.27 11.17 11.92
C MET A 19 -12.80 11.11 11.86
N GLU A 20 -13.42 10.63 12.94
CA GLU A 20 -14.87 10.59 13.11
C GLU A 20 -15.26 11.14 14.48
N GLY A 21 -16.10 12.18 14.52
CA GLY A 21 -16.53 12.78 15.79
C GLY A 21 -15.39 13.34 16.66
N GLY A 22 -14.23 13.63 16.06
CA GLY A 22 -13.03 14.08 16.80
C GLY A 22 -12.09 12.94 17.22
N GLU A 23 -12.48 11.68 17.03
CA GLU A 23 -11.70 10.51 17.40
C GLU A 23 -11.11 9.81 16.15
N PRO A 24 -9.87 9.28 16.23
CA PRO A 24 -9.29 8.50 15.15
C PRO A 24 -9.90 7.08 15.12
N VAL A 25 -10.41 6.68 13.96
CA VAL A 25 -10.98 5.34 13.73
C VAL A 25 -10.15 4.61 12.68
N VAL A 26 -9.66 3.41 13.03
CA VAL A 26 -8.97 2.51 12.09
C VAL A 26 -9.99 1.76 11.24
N ILE A 27 -9.84 1.83 9.92
CA ILE A 27 -10.73 1.19 8.96
C ILE A 27 -10.26 -0.25 8.72
N ALA A 28 -11.18 -1.21 8.74
CA ALA A 28 -10.89 -2.58 8.33
C ALA A 28 -10.84 -2.68 6.80
N ASN A 29 -9.88 -3.44 6.27
CA ASN A 29 -9.82 -3.74 4.84
C ASN A 29 -10.96 -4.67 4.39
N ALA A 30 -11.12 -4.85 3.08
CA ALA A 30 -12.09 -5.78 2.51
C ALA A 30 -12.00 -7.23 3.06
N GLU A 31 -10.84 -7.62 3.58
CA GLU A 31 -10.61 -8.92 4.22
C GLU A 31 -10.95 -8.96 5.73
N GLY A 32 -11.48 -7.88 6.30
CA GLY A 32 -11.90 -7.76 7.71
C GLY A 32 -10.76 -7.46 8.69
N ASN A 33 -9.54 -7.20 8.21
CA ASN A 33 -8.39 -6.93 9.06
C ASN A 33 -8.11 -5.43 9.19
N ARG A 34 -7.62 -5.00 10.35
CA ARG A 34 -7.22 -3.59 10.59
C ARG A 34 -5.84 -3.24 10.03
N THR A 35 -5.13 -4.22 9.48
CA THR A 35 -3.88 -3.98 8.76
C THR A 35 -3.87 -4.77 7.46
N THR A 36 -3.22 -4.22 6.46
CA THR A 36 -3.05 -4.79 5.13
C THR A 36 -1.56 -5.10 4.93
N PRO A 37 -1.15 -6.35 4.61
CA PRO A 37 0.24 -6.63 4.29
C PRO A 37 0.76 -5.73 3.16
N SER A 38 1.96 -5.19 3.31
CA SER A 38 2.65 -4.38 2.28
C SER A 38 3.27 -5.29 1.22
N VAL A 39 2.40 -6.03 0.54
CA VAL A 39 2.75 -7.07 -0.42
C VAL A 39 1.94 -6.85 -1.69
N VAL A 40 2.62 -6.87 -2.82
CA VAL A 40 2.03 -6.81 -4.16
C VAL A 40 2.43 -8.06 -4.90
N ALA A 41 1.51 -8.68 -5.62
CA ALA A 41 1.86 -9.80 -6.47
C ALA A 41 1.11 -9.75 -7.80
N PHE A 42 1.69 -10.39 -8.82
CA PHE A 42 1.11 -10.48 -10.15
C PHE A 42 0.78 -11.94 -10.45
N SER A 43 -0.44 -12.21 -10.93
CA SER A 43 -0.83 -13.53 -11.41
C SER A 43 -0.10 -13.89 -12.71
N LYS A 44 -0.30 -15.11 -13.21
CA LYS A 44 0.21 -15.52 -14.54
C LYS A 44 -0.41 -14.71 -15.67
N ASP A 45 -1.64 -14.26 -15.48
CA ASP A 45 -2.43 -13.52 -16.46
C ASP A 45 -2.26 -11.99 -16.33
N GLY A 46 -1.34 -11.55 -15.46
CA GLY A 46 -1.05 -10.13 -15.23
C GLY A 46 -1.98 -9.43 -14.25
N GLU A 47 -2.92 -10.16 -13.63
CA GLU A 47 -3.80 -9.60 -12.60
C GLU A 47 -2.99 -9.24 -11.35
N ARG A 48 -3.23 -8.03 -10.84
CA ARG A 48 -2.54 -7.51 -9.66
C ARG A 48 -3.32 -7.83 -8.39
N MET A 49 -2.66 -8.49 -7.45
CA MET A 49 -3.14 -8.72 -6.09
C MET A 49 -2.35 -7.86 -5.11
N VAL A 50 -3.00 -7.40 -4.05
CA VAL A 50 -2.38 -6.59 -2.99
C VAL A 50 -2.85 -7.10 -1.62
N GLY A 51 -1.98 -7.03 -0.61
CA GLY A 51 -2.36 -7.38 0.76
C GLY A 51 -2.39 -8.88 1.03
N GLN A 52 -3.43 -9.34 1.71
CA GLN A 52 -3.52 -10.71 2.19
C GLN A 52 -3.56 -11.73 1.04
N VAL A 53 -4.24 -11.40 -0.05
CA VAL A 53 -4.31 -12.24 -1.25
C VAL A 53 -2.93 -12.43 -1.86
N ALA A 54 -2.16 -11.35 -2.02
CA ALA A 54 -0.79 -11.41 -2.53
C ALA A 54 0.15 -12.20 -1.60
N LYS A 55 0.02 -12.00 -0.27
CA LYS A 55 0.85 -12.70 0.73
C LYS A 55 0.61 -14.21 0.73
N ARG A 56 -0.62 -14.69 0.52
CA ARG A 56 -0.95 -16.13 0.55
C ARG A 56 -0.22 -16.93 -0.52
N GLN A 57 0.04 -16.34 -1.68
CA GLN A 57 0.71 -17.03 -2.78
C GLN A 57 2.23 -16.80 -2.82
N ALA A 58 2.82 -16.10 -1.85
CA ALA A 58 4.25 -15.75 -1.87
C ALA A 58 5.17 -16.98 -1.98
N ILE A 59 4.76 -18.13 -1.44
CA ILE A 59 5.53 -19.38 -1.49
C ILE A 59 5.44 -20.04 -2.87
N THR A 60 4.26 -20.04 -3.48
CA THR A 60 4.00 -20.72 -4.77
C THR A 60 4.24 -19.81 -5.99
N ASN A 61 4.35 -18.50 -5.78
CA ASN A 61 4.58 -17.48 -6.79
C ASN A 61 5.64 -16.46 -6.33
N PRO A 62 6.86 -16.90 -5.96
CA PRO A 62 7.86 -16.04 -5.35
C PRO A 62 8.38 -14.96 -6.31
N ASP A 63 8.61 -15.31 -7.58
CA ASP A 63 9.21 -14.41 -8.58
C ASP A 63 8.29 -13.25 -8.99
N ARG A 64 6.98 -13.40 -8.73
CA ARG A 64 5.98 -12.36 -9.02
C ARG A 64 5.39 -11.75 -7.76
N THR A 65 5.99 -11.98 -6.59
CA THR A 65 5.53 -11.44 -5.32
C THR A 65 6.58 -10.49 -4.74
N ILE A 66 6.20 -9.24 -4.58
CA ILE A 66 7.05 -8.16 -4.09
C ILE A 66 6.69 -7.86 -2.64
N MET A 67 7.70 -7.92 -1.78
CA MET A 67 7.61 -7.61 -0.35
C MET A 67 8.68 -6.60 0.05
N SER A 68 8.49 -5.91 1.17
CA SER A 68 9.49 -4.97 1.74
C SER A 68 9.91 -3.84 0.80
N ILE A 69 9.06 -3.45 -0.16
CA ILE A 69 9.40 -2.45 -1.17
C ILE A 69 9.78 -1.10 -0.57
N LYS A 70 9.24 -0.76 0.62
CA LYS A 70 9.55 0.49 1.34
C LYS A 70 11.06 0.66 1.61
N ARG A 71 11.81 -0.44 1.72
CA ARG A 71 13.28 -0.41 1.90
C ARG A 71 14.03 0.15 0.69
N LYS A 72 13.39 0.16 -0.49
CA LYS A 72 13.96 0.65 -1.75
C LYS A 72 13.46 2.06 -2.11
N MET A 73 12.64 2.69 -1.27
CA MET A 73 12.18 4.06 -1.53
C MET A 73 13.36 5.02 -1.65
N GLY A 74 13.27 5.98 -2.56
CA GLY A 74 14.34 6.94 -2.84
C GLY A 74 15.57 6.37 -3.56
N THR A 75 15.56 5.11 -3.99
CA THR A 75 16.63 4.52 -4.82
C THR A 75 16.23 4.42 -6.29
N ALA A 76 17.21 4.17 -7.17
CA ALA A 76 16.99 3.94 -8.59
C ALA A 76 16.68 2.47 -8.93
N GLU A 77 16.60 1.59 -7.92
CA GLU A 77 16.32 0.17 -8.14
C GLU A 77 14.94 -0.02 -8.78
N LYS A 78 14.83 -1.03 -9.65
CA LYS A 78 13.54 -1.42 -10.24
C LYS A 78 13.28 -2.89 -9.99
N VAL A 79 12.01 -3.25 -9.88
CA VAL A 79 11.55 -4.64 -9.86
C VAL A 79 10.99 -4.96 -11.22
N THR A 80 11.48 -6.01 -11.86
CA THR A 80 11.02 -6.41 -13.20
C THR A 80 10.09 -7.61 -13.07
N ILE A 81 8.85 -7.47 -13.56
CA ILE A 81 7.86 -8.54 -13.64
C ILE A 81 7.44 -8.67 -15.10
N ASP A 82 7.59 -9.87 -15.67
CA ASP A 82 7.19 -10.19 -17.05
C ASP A 82 7.69 -9.17 -18.09
N GLY A 83 8.95 -8.74 -17.97
CA GLY A 83 9.59 -7.78 -18.87
C GLY A 83 9.23 -6.31 -18.62
N LYS A 84 8.34 -6.01 -17.68
CA LYS A 84 8.00 -4.65 -17.27
C LYS A 84 8.73 -4.28 -15.99
N ALA A 85 9.46 -3.16 -16.04
CA ALA A 85 10.16 -2.62 -14.88
C ALA A 85 9.26 -1.66 -14.09
N TYR A 86 9.20 -1.84 -12.78
CA TYR A 86 8.45 -1.03 -11.84
C TYR A 86 9.37 -0.35 -10.84
N THR A 87 9.10 0.91 -10.52
CA THR A 87 9.79 1.62 -9.45
C THR A 87 9.21 1.27 -8.07
N PRO A 88 9.97 1.48 -6.98
CA PRO A 88 9.47 1.33 -5.61
C PRO A 88 8.21 2.16 -5.33
N GLN A 89 8.13 3.34 -5.94
CA GLN A 89 7.00 4.27 -5.86
C GLN A 89 5.77 3.68 -6.54
N GLU A 90 5.92 3.10 -7.75
CA GLU A 90 4.81 2.47 -8.46
C GLU A 90 4.25 1.28 -7.69
N ILE A 91 5.10 0.42 -7.14
CA ILE A 91 4.65 -0.71 -6.32
C ILE A 91 3.99 -0.22 -5.02
N SER A 92 4.56 0.79 -4.35
CA SER A 92 3.96 1.37 -3.14
C SER A 92 2.61 2.04 -3.44
N ALA A 93 2.46 2.67 -4.61
CA ALA A 93 1.20 3.25 -5.05
C ALA A 93 0.10 2.19 -5.21
N MET A 94 0.44 0.95 -5.57
CA MET A 94 -0.54 -0.14 -5.61
C MET A 94 -1.08 -0.49 -4.22
N ILE A 95 -0.22 -0.40 -3.20
CA ILE A 95 -0.62 -0.57 -1.79
C ILE A 95 -1.52 0.60 -1.36
N LEU A 96 -1.13 1.83 -1.67
CA LEU A 96 -1.93 3.03 -1.38
C LEU A 96 -3.30 3.00 -2.06
N GLN A 97 -3.38 2.53 -3.31
CA GLN A 97 -4.64 2.36 -4.04
C GLN A 97 -5.58 1.37 -3.33
N LYS A 98 -5.06 0.26 -2.79
CA LYS A 98 -5.88 -0.67 -2.00
C LYS A 98 -6.40 0.01 -0.72
N LEU A 99 -5.54 0.68 0.04
CA LEU A 99 -5.94 1.36 1.28
C LEU A 99 -6.96 2.48 1.02
N LYS A 100 -6.79 3.22 -0.07
CA LYS A 100 -7.77 4.20 -0.53
C LYS A 100 -9.11 3.52 -0.84
N ALA A 101 -9.11 2.46 -1.63
CA ALA A 101 -10.34 1.75 -1.99
C ALA A 101 -11.07 1.18 -0.75
N ASP A 102 -10.32 0.61 0.19
CA ASP A 102 -10.86 0.12 1.47
C ASP A 102 -11.49 1.28 2.27
N ALA A 103 -10.86 2.47 2.30
CA ALA A 103 -11.40 3.65 2.97
C ALA A 103 -12.62 4.24 2.25
N GLU A 104 -12.63 4.29 0.91
CA GLU A 104 -13.76 4.77 0.10
C GLU A 104 -14.99 3.87 0.29
N ALA A 105 -14.79 2.55 0.31
CA ALA A 105 -15.85 1.59 0.58
C ALA A 105 -16.46 1.77 1.98
N TYR A 106 -15.63 2.03 3.00
CA TYR A 106 -16.08 2.31 4.36
C TYR A 106 -16.84 3.65 4.47
N LEU A 107 -16.33 4.70 3.81
CA LEU A 107 -16.88 6.06 3.91
C LEU A 107 -18.09 6.30 2.98
N GLY A 108 -18.30 5.45 1.97
CA GLY A 108 -19.34 5.62 0.96
C GLY A 108 -19.12 6.81 0.02
N GLN A 109 -17.90 7.32 -0.07
CA GLN A 109 -17.53 8.48 -0.90
C GLN A 109 -16.08 8.41 -1.37
N THR A 110 -15.75 9.19 -2.39
CA THR A 110 -14.37 9.30 -2.91
C THR A 110 -13.44 10.02 -1.93
N VAL A 111 -12.21 9.51 -1.83
CA VAL A 111 -11.13 10.10 -1.05
C VAL A 111 -10.04 10.60 -1.99
N THR A 112 -9.72 11.89 -1.90
CA THR A 112 -8.74 12.56 -2.77
C THR A 112 -7.49 13.02 -2.03
N GLU A 113 -7.51 13.05 -0.70
CA GLU A 113 -6.46 13.62 0.14
C GLU A 113 -6.08 12.65 1.26
N ALA A 114 -4.78 12.57 1.55
CA ALA A 114 -4.25 11.70 2.60
C ALA A 114 -3.00 12.31 3.25
N VAL A 115 -2.78 11.96 4.51
CA VAL A 115 -1.51 12.13 5.22
C VAL A 115 -0.82 10.77 5.30
N ILE A 116 0.41 10.65 4.82
CA ILE A 116 1.14 9.37 4.72
C ILE A 116 2.37 9.39 5.63
N THR A 117 2.58 8.33 6.41
CA THR A 117 3.73 8.21 7.32
C THR A 117 5.03 7.84 6.60
N VAL A 118 6.13 8.41 7.08
CA VAL A 118 7.50 8.03 6.71
C VAL A 118 8.36 7.91 7.97
N PRO A 119 9.39 7.04 7.97
CA PRO A 119 10.33 6.98 9.09
C PRO A 119 11.00 8.32 9.36
N ALA A 120 11.23 8.64 10.63
CA ALA A 120 11.84 9.91 11.03
C ALA A 120 13.23 10.14 10.40
N TYR A 121 13.98 9.07 10.13
CA TYR A 121 15.31 9.11 9.54
C TYR A 121 15.32 9.09 8.00
N PHE A 122 14.15 9.11 7.32
CA PHE A 122 14.14 9.23 5.87
C PHE A 122 14.74 10.56 5.42
N ASN A 123 15.58 10.52 4.39
CA ASN A 123 16.11 11.70 3.73
C ASN A 123 15.09 12.30 2.73
N ASP A 124 15.41 13.43 2.13
CA ASP A 124 14.49 14.14 1.23
C ASP A 124 14.10 13.31 0.00
N ALA A 125 15.04 12.58 -0.60
CA ALA A 125 14.75 11.70 -1.74
C ALA A 125 13.76 10.59 -1.37
N GLN A 126 13.87 10.02 -0.17
CA GLN A 126 12.96 9.00 0.33
C GLN A 126 11.59 9.55 0.75
N ARG A 127 11.52 10.82 1.14
CA ARG A 127 10.26 11.51 1.50
C ARG A 127 9.49 11.98 0.27
N GLN A 128 10.21 12.38 -0.79
CA GLN A 128 9.65 12.90 -2.03
C GLN A 128 9.19 11.78 -2.98
N ALA A 129 9.85 10.62 -2.91
CA ALA A 129 9.51 9.39 -3.62
C ALA A 129 8.15 8.83 -3.17
#